data_AF-A0A954I023-F1
#
_entry.id   AF-A0A954I023-F1
#
_cell.length_a   1.000
_cell.length_b   1.000
_cell.length_c   1.000
_cell.angle_alpha   90.00
_cell.angle_beta   90.00
_cell.angle_gamma   90.00
#
_symmetry.space_group_name_H-M   'P 1'
#
loop_
_entity.id
_entity.type
_entity.pdbx_description
1 polymer ?
#
loop_
_entity_poly.entity_id
_entity_poly.type
_entity_poly.pdbx_seq_one_letter_code
_entity_poly.pdbx_strand_id
1 'polypeptide(L)'
;MYQRLGQVVVRFAIHLVVGWLVVLGLLATVAPEWKRVTADGEFAFLPPYAQSQRAAQLYRETLHQQRAGINPLYSNLAIVVHRKDRVGRPTGQDGMDQKDFEFILDHVVGAMRTVQERVGRGYEPLTAAQQAEPRPILPASERVITRIVSVTQPGAVKPLDEELVLGALLGSEDGRAALVYLQLNSEMLDRSNNLVISEVERALNDPDLLKFKPAGLAMDLSGTAVVGRDLLRAEQISASRTEAFTQWLVV
;
A
#
# COMPACT_ATOMS: atom_id res chain seq x y z
N MET A 1 27.89 -32.11 38.17
CA MET A 1 27.41 -32.03 36.76
C MET A 1 28.07 -30.88 36.01
N TYR A 2 27.92 -29.63 36.45
CA TYR A 2 28.54 -28.46 35.82
C TYR A 2 30.08 -28.49 35.75
N GLN A 3 30.76 -29.09 36.74
CA GLN A 3 32.22 -29.28 36.69
C GLN A 3 32.69 -30.21 35.54
N ARG A 4 31.92 -31.27 35.23
CA ARG A 4 32.24 -32.17 34.10
C ARG A 4 31.98 -31.49 32.76
N LEU A 5 30.90 -30.74 32.65
CA LEU A 5 30.60 -29.90 31.48
C LEU A 5 31.70 -28.84 31.26
N GLY A 6 32.15 -28.17 32.33
CA GLY A 6 33.23 -27.18 32.25
C GLY A 6 34.55 -27.78 31.74
N GLN A 7 34.95 -28.95 32.23
CA GLN A 7 36.17 -29.62 31.75
C GLN A 7 36.09 -30.02 30.27
N VAL A 8 34.92 -30.44 29.79
CA VAL A 8 34.70 -30.77 28.37
C VAL A 8 34.74 -29.51 27.49
N VAL A 9 34.10 -28.42 27.92
CA VAL A 9 34.09 -27.14 27.19
C VAL A 9 35.50 -26.56 27.08
N VAL A 10 36.29 -26.59 28.16
CA VAL A 10 37.68 -26.09 28.12
C VAL A 10 38.55 -26.94 27.21
N ARG A 11 38.39 -28.27 27.23
CA ARG A 11 39.18 -29.18 26.41
C ARG A 11 38.88 -29.07 24.90
N PHE A 12 37.64 -28.77 24.53
CA PHE A 12 37.20 -28.70 23.13
C PHE A 12 36.75 -27.29 22.69
N ALA A 13 37.23 -26.24 23.36
CA ALA A 13 36.75 -24.87 23.19
C ALA A 13 36.74 -24.42 21.72
N ILE A 14 37.83 -24.66 20.98
CA ILE A 14 37.94 -24.26 19.56
C ILE A 14 36.93 -25.02 18.70
N HIS A 15 36.80 -26.34 18.88
CA HIS A 15 35.86 -27.15 18.09
C HIS A 15 34.41 -26.79 18.39
N LEU A 16 34.11 -26.41 19.63
CA LEU A 16 32.80 -25.94 20.02
C LEU A 16 32.46 -24.60 19.34
N VAL A 17 33.40 -23.64 19.33
CA VAL A 17 33.23 -22.35 18.63
C VAL A 17 33.08 -22.56 17.12
N VAL A 18 33.96 -23.36 16.51
CA VAL A 18 33.88 -23.67 15.07
C VAL A 18 32.57 -24.39 14.75
N GLY A 19 32.14 -25.34 15.58
CA GLY A 19 30.85 -26.02 15.44
C GLY A 19 29.69 -25.04 15.46
N TRP A 20 29.68 -24.08 16.39
CA TRP A 20 28.66 -23.03 16.45
C TRP A 20 28.70 -22.10 15.24
N LEU A 21 29.88 -21.73 14.75
CA LEU A 21 30.01 -20.90 13.53
C LEU A 21 29.51 -21.65 12.29
N VAL A 22 29.80 -22.95 12.18
CA VAL A 22 29.28 -23.80 11.09
C VAL A 22 27.76 -23.90 11.17
N VAL A 23 27.20 -24.12 12.36
CA VAL A 23 25.74 -24.16 12.57
C VAL A 23 25.12 -22.81 12.20
N LEU A 24 25.71 -21.69 12.62
CA LEU A 24 25.22 -20.36 12.30
C LEU A 24 25.28 -20.06 10.80
N GLY A 25 26.39 -20.41 10.13
CA GLY A 25 26.51 -20.27 8.68
C GLY A 25 25.52 -21.14 7.91
N LEU A 26 25.25 -22.35 8.40
CA LEU A 26 24.26 -23.25 7.80
C LEU A 26 22.84 -22.74 8.01
N LEU A 27 22.52 -22.21 9.20
CA LEU A 27 21.25 -21.54 9.46
C LEU A 27 21.08 -20.29 8.60
N ALA A 28 22.13 -19.48 8.41
CA ALA A 28 22.06 -18.29 7.58
C ALA A 28 21.80 -18.58 6.09
N THR A 29 22.24 -19.74 5.59
CA THR A 29 22.02 -20.14 4.19
C THR A 29 20.71 -20.91 3.98
N VAL A 30 20.24 -21.65 4.98
CA VAL A 30 19.00 -22.44 4.91
C VAL A 30 17.77 -21.64 5.36
N ALA A 31 17.95 -20.61 6.20
CA ALA A 31 16.84 -19.81 6.70
C ALA A 31 16.10 -19.12 5.54
N PRO A 32 14.77 -19.30 5.42
CA PRO A 32 13.98 -18.57 4.45
C PRO A 32 14.05 -17.07 4.76
N GLU A 33 13.92 -16.23 3.73
CA GLU A 33 13.79 -14.79 3.90
C GLU A 33 12.67 -14.51 4.91
N TRP A 34 12.96 -13.70 5.93
CA TRP A 34 12.00 -13.34 6.98
C TRP A 34 10.63 -12.91 6.44
N LYS A 35 10.64 -12.24 5.27
CA LYS A 35 9.47 -11.77 4.54
C LYS A 35 8.50 -12.87 4.11
N ARG A 36 8.94 -14.13 3.99
CA ARG A 36 8.09 -15.29 3.66
C ARG A 36 7.46 -15.96 4.87
N VAL A 37 7.94 -15.66 6.09
CA VAL A 37 7.53 -16.35 7.32
C VAL A 37 6.70 -15.44 8.24
N THR A 38 6.79 -14.12 8.06
CA THR A 38 5.94 -13.18 8.80
C THR A 38 4.51 -13.26 8.29
N ALA A 39 3.57 -13.43 9.21
CA ALA A 39 2.15 -13.38 8.88
C ALA A 39 1.77 -11.94 8.53
N ASP A 40 1.27 -11.73 7.32
CA ASP A 40 0.81 -10.43 6.83
C ASP A 40 -0.71 -10.32 7.00
N GLY A 41 -1.20 -9.10 7.25
CA GLY A 41 -2.62 -8.82 7.44
C GLY A 41 -3.01 -8.48 8.87
N GLU A 42 -4.13 -7.75 9.02
CA GLU A 42 -4.55 -7.19 10.30
C GLU A 42 -5.15 -8.25 11.24
N PHE A 43 -5.71 -9.31 10.67
CA PHE A 43 -6.29 -10.41 11.44
C PHE A 43 -5.30 -11.54 11.71
N ALA A 44 -4.13 -11.53 11.07
CA ALA A 44 -3.15 -12.62 11.15
C ALA A 44 -2.60 -12.84 12.58
N PHE A 45 -2.67 -11.81 13.42
CA PHE A 45 -2.24 -11.85 14.82
C PHE A 45 -3.29 -12.40 15.79
N LEU A 46 -4.52 -12.61 15.33
CA LEU A 46 -5.58 -13.17 16.15
C LEU A 46 -5.46 -14.71 16.23
N PRO A 47 -5.95 -15.34 17.31
CA PRO A 47 -6.05 -16.80 17.36
C PRO A 47 -7.01 -17.34 16.28
N PRO A 48 -6.78 -18.56 15.75
CA PRO A 48 -7.62 -19.18 14.71
C PRO A 48 -9.11 -19.31 15.07
N TYR A 49 -9.42 -19.37 16.36
CA TYR A 49 -10.78 -19.50 16.90
C TYR A 49 -11.43 -18.15 17.21
N ALA A 50 -10.77 -17.02 16.95
CA ALA A 50 -11.34 -15.71 17.16
C ALA A 50 -12.54 -15.50 16.22
N GLN A 51 -13.65 -14.99 16.78
CA GLN A 51 -14.87 -14.74 15.99
C GLN A 51 -14.62 -13.79 14.82
N SER A 52 -13.72 -12.82 14.97
CA SER A 52 -13.33 -11.88 13.91
C SER A 52 -12.66 -12.57 12.72
N GLN A 53 -11.76 -13.54 12.96
CA GLN A 53 -11.14 -14.30 11.87
C GLN A 53 -12.17 -15.15 11.13
N ARG A 54 -13.06 -15.82 11.88
CA ARG A 54 -14.13 -16.62 11.28
C ARG A 54 -15.09 -15.76 10.46
N ALA A 55 -15.44 -14.57 10.96
CA ALA A 55 -16.27 -13.62 10.22
C ALA A 55 -15.59 -13.15 8.92
N ALA A 56 -14.28 -12.82 8.97
CA ALA A 56 -13.53 -12.42 7.79
C ALA A 56 -13.40 -13.54 6.75
N GLN A 57 -13.21 -14.79 7.19
CA GLN A 57 -13.19 -15.97 6.31
C GLN A 57 -14.56 -16.20 5.66
N LEU A 58 -15.63 -16.21 6.46
CA LEU A 58 -17.00 -16.35 5.95
C LEU A 58 -17.34 -15.26 4.95
N TYR A 59 -16.97 -14.00 5.23
CA TYR A 59 -17.17 -12.90 4.30
C TYR A 59 -16.42 -13.12 2.97
N ARG A 60 -15.17 -13.60 3.04
CA ARG A 60 -14.37 -13.96 1.85
C ARG A 60 -15.03 -15.05 1.02
N GLU A 61 -15.56 -16.08 1.67
CA GLU A 61 -16.16 -17.22 1.00
C GLU A 61 -17.54 -16.89 0.40
N THR A 62 -18.37 -16.13 1.11
CA THR A 62 -19.77 -15.92 0.71
C THR A 62 -19.99 -14.66 -0.12
N LEU A 63 -19.35 -13.53 0.26
CA LEU A 63 -19.67 -12.23 -0.34
C LEU A 63 -18.74 -11.85 -1.50
N HIS A 64 -17.54 -12.42 -1.60
CA HIS A 64 -16.64 -12.13 -2.74
C HIS A 64 -17.21 -12.61 -4.08
N GLN A 65 -18.02 -13.68 -4.09
CA GLN A 65 -18.67 -14.17 -5.30
C GLN A 65 -19.92 -13.38 -5.69
N GLN A 66 -20.55 -12.66 -4.75
CA GLN A 66 -21.92 -12.19 -4.91
C GLN A 66 -22.07 -10.69 -5.17
N ARG A 67 -21.06 -9.86 -4.90
CA ARG A 67 -21.15 -8.41 -5.13
C ARG A 67 -19.97 -7.87 -5.91
N ALA A 68 -20.27 -7.33 -7.09
CA ALA A 68 -19.40 -6.40 -7.83
C ALA A 68 -19.40 -5.01 -7.14
N GLY A 69 -19.25 -4.95 -5.82
CA GLY A 69 -19.28 -3.72 -5.01
C GLY A 69 -17.98 -3.47 -4.26
N ILE A 70 -17.92 -2.39 -3.47
CA ILE A 70 -16.78 -2.13 -2.59
C ILE A 70 -16.70 -3.22 -1.51
N ASN A 71 -15.60 -3.96 -1.51
CA ASN A 71 -15.26 -4.91 -0.45
C ASN A 71 -14.62 -4.20 0.79
N PRO A 72 -15.26 -4.20 1.96
CA PRO A 72 -14.76 -3.54 3.16
C PRO A 72 -13.55 -4.25 3.80
N LEU A 73 -13.30 -5.53 3.48
CA LEU A 73 -12.09 -6.22 3.94
C LEU A 73 -10.85 -5.85 3.14
N TYR A 74 -11.05 -5.22 1.98
CA TYR A 74 -9.95 -4.77 1.16
C TYR A 74 -9.52 -3.38 1.57
N SER A 75 -8.21 -3.20 1.58
CA SER A 75 -7.59 -1.90 1.76
C SER A 75 -7.82 -1.00 0.55
N ASN A 76 -7.60 0.30 0.76
CA ASN A 76 -7.81 1.30 -0.26
C ASN A 76 -6.68 2.33 -0.29
N LEU A 77 -6.64 3.04 -1.41
CA LEU A 77 -5.88 4.27 -1.60
C LEU A 77 -6.86 5.37 -1.95
N ALA A 78 -6.65 6.54 -1.38
CA ALA A 78 -7.40 7.74 -1.65
C ALA A 78 -6.43 8.81 -2.16
N ILE A 79 -6.60 9.23 -3.40
CA ILE A 79 -5.87 10.36 -3.96
C ILE A 79 -6.76 11.58 -3.77
N VAL A 80 -6.31 12.50 -2.92
CA VAL A 80 -7.01 13.74 -2.64
C VAL A 80 -6.45 14.81 -3.56
N VAL A 81 -7.29 15.34 -4.44
CA VAL A 81 -6.96 16.43 -5.34
C VAL A 81 -7.66 17.68 -4.83
N HIS A 82 -6.91 18.75 -4.58
CA HIS A 82 -7.48 19.98 -4.00
C HIS A 82 -6.76 21.24 -4.45
N ARG A 83 -7.46 22.37 -4.42
CA ARG A 83 -6.88 23.69 -4.75
C ARG A 83 -6.30 24.38 -3.52
N LYS A 84 -5.03 24.77 -3.59
CA LYS A 84 -4.34 25.54 -2.53
C LYS A 84 -4.38 27.05 -2.74
N ASP A 85 -4.56 27.51 -3.98
CA ASP A 85 -4.37 28.91 -4.40
C ASP A 85 -5.61 29.81 -4.24
N ARG A 86 -6.80 29.23 -4.05
CA ARG A 86 -8.08 29.98 -3.95
C ARG A 86 -8.74 29.93 -2.58
N VAL A 87 -7.96 29.61 -1.54
CA VAL A 87 -8.45 29.59 -0.16
C VAL A 87 -8.77 31.02 0.29
N GLY A 88 -10.07 31.37 0.41
CA GLY A 88 -10.53 32.61 1.05
C GLY A 88 -11.14 33.69 0.14
N ARG A 89 -11.50 33.38 -1.10
CA ARG A 89 -12.30 34.29 -1.94
C ARG A 89 -13.81 34.07 -1.67
N PRO A 90 -14.70 34.98 -2.11
CA PRO A 90 -16.13 34.85 -1.87
C PRO A 90 -16.71 33.64 -2.60
N THR A 91 -17.52 32.86 -1.88
CA THR A 91 -18.25 31.66 -2.33
C THR A 91 -18.83 31.80 -3.73
N GLY A 92 -18.46 30.87 -4.63
CA GLY A 92 -18.99 30.76 -5.99
C GLY A 92 -17.93 30.69 -7.11
N GLN A 93 -16.68 31.14 -6.87
CA GLN A 93 -15.57 31.11 -7.85
C GLN A 93 -14.31 30.38 -7.36
N ASP A 94 -14.40 29.73 -6.21
CA ASP A 94 -13.26 29.15 -5.47
C ASP A 94 -13.09 27.66 -5.63
N GLY A 95 -14.05 27.00 -6.26
CA GLY A 95 -14.04 25.57 -6.49
C GLY A 95 -13.07 25.16 -7.60
N MET A 96 -12.98 23.86 -7.79
CA MET A 96 -12.38 23.25 -8.96
C MET A 96 -13.14 23.67 -10.21
N ASP A 97 -12.41 24.02 -11.26
CA ASP A 97 -12.98 24.32 -12.56
C ASP A 97 -13.02 23.07 -13.46
N GLN A 98 -13.63 23.23 -14.63
CA GLN A 98 -13.76 22.14 -15.60
C GLN A 98 -12.39 21.54 -16.00
N LYS A 99 -11.32 22.34 -16.05
CA LYS A 99 -9.98 21.85 -16.39
C LYS A 99 -9.39 21.01 -15.27
N ASP A 100 -9.69 21.33 -14.01
CA ASP A 100 -9.31 20.51 -12.87
C ASP A 100 -9.99 19.13 -12.94
N PHE A 101 -11.28 19.08 -13.30
CA PHE A 101 -12.00 17.80 -13.48
C PHE A 101 -11.49 17.00 -14.69
N GLU A 102 -11.22 17.65 -15.82
CA GLU A 102 -10.59 17.02 -17.00
C GLU A 102 -9.22 16.45 -16.63
N PHE A 103 -8.40 17.19 -15.86
CA PHE A 103 -7.13 16.69 -15.37
C PHE A 103 -7.29 15.42 -14.51
N ILE A 104 -8.26 15.39 -13.59
CA ILE A 104 -8.52 14.23 -12.76
C ILE A 104 -8.94 13.03 -13.62
N LEU A 105 -9.91 13.22 -14.52
CA LEU A 105 -10.50 12.13 -15.29
C LEU A 105 -9.59 11.59 -16.39
N ASP A 106 -8.90 12.47 -17.11
CA ASP A 106 -8.11 12.07 -18.27
C ASP A 106 -6.69 11.68 -17.88
N HIS A 107 -6.08 12.42 -16.94
CA HIS A 107 -4.68 12.22 -16.59
C HIS A 107 -4.51 11.40 -15.30
N VAL A 108 -5.17 11.75 -14.19
CA VAL A 108 -4.99 11.02 -12.92
C VAL A 108 -5.59 9.61 -13.02
N VAL A 109 -6.85 9.49 -13.41
CA VAL A 109 -7.51 8.18 -13.58
C VAL A 109 -6.85 7.37 -14.70
N GLY A 110 -6.43 8.02 -15.79
CA GLY A 110 -5.67 7.37 -16.87
C GLY A 110 -4.34 6.76 -16.38
N ALA A 111 -3.58 7.51 -15.58
CA ALA A 111 -2.36 7.00 -14.97
C ALA A 111 -2.65 5.83 -14.00
N MET A 112 -3.70 5.94 -13.19
CA MET A 112 -4.09 4.86 -12.27
C MET A 112 -4.53 3.59 -12.99
N ARG A 113 -5.20 3.69 -14.15
CA ARG A 113 -5.49 2.54 -15.02
C ARG A 113 -4.21 1.89 -15.54
N THR A 114 -3.23 2.68 -15.93
CA THR A 114 -1.92 2.16 -16.36
C THR A 114 -1.22 1.40 -15.22
N VAL A 115 -1.25 1.93 -14.00
CA VAL A 115 -0.72 1.24 -12.80
C VAL A 115 -1.50 -0.05 -12.54
N GLN A 116 -2.83 0.00 -12.57
CA GLN A 116 -3.70 -1.17 -12.38
C GLN A 116 -3.37 -2.30 -13.37
N GLU A 117 -3.09 -1.97 -14.63
CA GLU A 117 -2.82 -2.95 -15.67
C GLU A 117 -1.42 -3.56 -15.59
N ARG A 118 -0.45 -2.89 -14.97
CA ARG A 118 0.97 -3.27 -15.05
C ARG A 118 1.61 -3.62 -13.71
N VAL A 119 0.92 -3.37 -12.60
CA VAL A 119 1.48 -3.52 -11.26
C VAL A 119 0.71 -4.59 -10.48
N GLY A 120 1.44 -5.66 -10.16
CA GLY A 120 1.00 -6.75 -9.29
C GLY A 120 1.41 -6.52 -7.84
N ARG A 121 1.30 -7.57 -7.03
CA ARG A 121 1.76 -7.55 -5.63
C ARG A 121 3.29 -7.47 -5.57
N GLY A 122 3.82 -6.74 -4.58
CA GLY A 122 5.26 -6.68 -4.38
C GLY A 122 5.67 -6.00 -3.08
N TYR A 123 6.72 -6.52 -2.46
CA TYR A 123 7.20 -6.08 -1.15
C TYR A 123 8.14 -4.88 -1.23
N GLU A 124 8.76 -4.66 -2.39
CA GLU A 124 9.77 -3.64 -2.59
C GLU A 124 9.39 -2.72 -3.74
N PRO A 125 9.70 -1.42 -3.65
CA PRO A 125 9.65 -0.52 -4.78
C PRO A 125 10.56 -1.01 -5.90
N LEU A 126 10.23 -0.62 -7.13
CA LEU A 126 11.05 -0.96 -8.27
C LEU A 126 12.36 -0.18 -8.25
N THR A 127 13.44 -0.85 -8.65
CA THR A 127 14.70 -0.16 -8.97
C THR A 127 14.56 0.63 -10.26
N ALA A 128 15.40 1.65 -10.46
CA ALA A 128 15.38 2.47 -11.68
C ALA A 128 15.53 1.62 -12.98
N ALA A 129 16.31 0.54 -12.93
CA ALA A 129 16.44 -0.39 -14.04
C ALA A 129 15.12 -1.12 -14.35
N GLN A 130 14.43 -1.62 -13.32
CA GLN A 130 13.14 -2.31 -13.46
C GLN A 130 11.97 -1.38 -13.82
N GLN A 131 12.15 -0.06 -13.65
CA GLN A 131 11.20 0.96 -14.07
C GLN A 131 11.35 1.31 -15.55
N ALA A 132 12.59 1.27 -16.07
CA ALA A 132 12.88 1.56 -17.47
C ALA A 132 12.39 0.47 -18.42
N GLU A 133 12.22 -0.76 -17.93
CA GLU A 133 11.72 -1.86 -18.74
C GLU A 133 10.19 -1.81 -18.91
N PRO A 134 9.68 -1.93 -20.16
CA PRO A 134 8.26 -2.04 -20.42
C PRO A 134 7.68 -3.28 -19.74
N ARG A 135 6.67 -3.08 -18.88
CA ARG A 135 5.97 -4.19 -18.22
C ARG A 135 4.85 -4.73 -19.09
N PRO A 136 4.66 -6.06 -19.11
CA PRO A 136 3.49 -6.67 -19.73
C PRO A 136 2.21 -6.24 -19.00
N ILE A 137 1.11 -6.26 -19.74
CA ILE A 137 -0.23 -6.09 -19.16
C ILE A 137 -0.57 -7.36 -18.39
N LEU A 138 -0.95 -7.20 -17.13
CA LEU A 138 -1.32 -8.27 -16.23
C LEU A 138 -2.78 -8.70 -16.47
N PRO A 139 -3.08 -10.01 -16.35
CA PRO A 139 -4.43 -10.51 -16.35
C PRO A 139 -5.21 -9.98 -15.13
N ALA A 140 -6.52 -9.84 -15.24
CA ALA A 140 -7.35 -9.22 -14.19
C ALA A 140 -7.21 -9.87 -12.80
N SER A 141 -6.94 -11.18 -12.74
CA SER A 141 -6.73 -11.93 -11.50
C SER A 141 -5.45 -11.56 -10.75
N GLU A 142 -4.45 -11.01 -11.43
CA GLU A 142 -3.16 -10.64 -10.86
C GLU A 142 -3.06 -9.15 -10.49
N ARG A 143 -4.04 -8.34 -10.91
CA ARG A 143 -4.08 -6.92 -10.63
C ARG A 143 -4.41 -6.68 -9.16
N VAL A 144 -3.62 -5.85 -8.50
CA VAL A 144 -3.86 -5.49 -7.09
C VAL A 144 -4.98 -4.49 -6.98
N ILE A 145 -4.98 -3.47 -7.85
CA ILE A 145 -6.07 -2.50 -7.94
C ILE A 145 -7.24 -3.19 -8.64
N THR A 146 -8.33 -3.41 -7.91
CA THR A 146 -9.53 -4.08 -8.43
C THR A 146 -10.56 -3.09 -8.96
N ARG A 147 -10.58 -1.87 -8.39
CA ARG A 147 -11.53 -0.83 -8.77
C ARG A 147 -10.91 0.56 -8.63
N ILE A 148 -11.31 1.43 -9.54
CA ILE A 148 -10.97 2.85 -9.54
C ILE A 148 -12.31 3.59 -9.62
N VAL A 149 -12.60 4.45 -8.63
CA VAL A 149 -13.79 5.30 -8.61
C VAL A 149 -13.32 6.74 -8.51
N SER A 150 -13.79 7.60 -9.40
CA SER A 150 -13.44 9.02 -9.40
C SER A 150 -14.68 9.88 -9.25
N VAL A 151 -14.45 11.15 -8.92
CA VAL A 151 -15.50 12.17 -8.96
C VAL A 151 -16.20 12.19 -10.32
N THR A 152 -17.51 12.36 -10.32
CA THR A 152 -18.31 12.59 -11.53
C THR A 152 -18.49 14.08 -11.76
N GLN A 153 -18.60 14.49 -13.03
CA GLN A 153 -18.89 15.90 -13.33
C GLN A 153 -20.23 16.31 -12.69
N PRO A 154 -20.32 17.53 -12.10
CA PRO A 154 -21.56 18.03 -11.54
C PRO A 154 -22.70 17.99 -12.57
N GLY A 155 -23.81 17.31 -12.24
CA GLY A 155 -25.00 17.22 -13.10
C GLY A 155 -25.08 16.01 -14.04
N ALA A 156 -24.09 15.12 -14.04
CA ALA A 156 -24.10 13.91 -14.87
C ALA A 156 -24.94 12.73 -14.30
N VAL A 157 -25.72 12.93 -13.24
CA VAL A 157 -26.35 11.84 -12.48
C VAL A 157 -27.58 11.27 -13.18
N LYS A 158 -27.46 10.04 -13.71
CA LYS A 158 -28.60 9.13 -13.93
C LYS A 158 -28.77 8.20 -12.73
N PRO A 159 -30.00 7.87 -12.30
CA PRO A 159 -30.24 7.41 -10.92
C PRO A 159 -29.94 5.94 -10.59
N LEU A 160 -29.19 5.18 -11.41
CA LEU A 160 -29.13 3.72 -11.25
C LEU A 160 -27.73 3.06 -11.27
N ASP A 161 -26.65 3.81 -11.43
CA ASP A 161 -25.30 3.24 -11.47
C ASP A 161 -24.60 3.45 -10.12
N GLU A 162 -24.28 2.37 -9.38
CA GLU A 162 -23.62 2.44 -8.06
C GLU A 162 -22.29 3.23 -8.11
N GLU A 163 -21.57 3.15 -9.23
CA GLU A 163 -20.34 3.90 -9.48
C GLU A 163 -20.60 5.42 -9.59
N LEU A 164 -21.74 5.82 -10.17
CA LEU A 164 -22.16 7.22 -10.20
C LEU A 164 -22.59 7.73 -8.83
N VAL A 165 -23.26 6.90 -8.02
CA VAL A 165 -23.69 7.28 -6.66
C VAL A 165 -22.49 7.54 -5.76
N LEU A 166 -21.49 6.66 -5.81
CA LEU A 166 -20.24 6.85 -5.07
C LEU A 166 -19.46 8.05 -5.62
N GLY A 167 -19.31 8.16 -6.95
CA GLY A 167 -18.61 9.25 -7.61
C GLY A 167 -19.17 10.65 -7.28
N ALA A 168 -20.49 10.77 -7.08
CA ALA A 168 -21.13 12.01 -6.65
C ALA A 168 -20.73 12.43 -5.22
N LEU A 169 -20.34 11.48 -4.36
CA LEU A 169 -19.88 11.72 -2.99
C LEU A 169 -18.36 11.95 -2.89
N LEU A 170 -17.64 11.84 -4.01
CA LEU A 170 -16.19 12.03 -4.04
C LEU A 170 -15.79 13.49 -4.27
N GLY A 171 -16.74 14.39 -4.55
CA GLY A 171 -16.53 15.83 -4.53
C GLY A 171 -16.81 16.41 -3.14
N SER A 172 -15.98 17.35 -2.70
CA SER A 172 -16.25 18.15 -1.52
C SER A 172 -17.48 19.04 -1.76
N GLU A 173 -18.28 19.26 -0.72
CA GLU A 173 -19.47 20.11 -0.76
C GLU A 173 -19.14 21.56 -1.17
N ASP A 174 -17.96 22.05 -0.78
CA ASP A 174 -17.44 23.36 -1.15
C ASP A 174 -16.81 23.42 -2.56
N GLY A 175 -16.78 22.28 -3.26
CA GLY A 175 -16.21 22.13 -4.60
C GLY A 175 -14.69 22.29 -4.67
N ARG A 176 -13.95 22.36 -3.55
CA ARG A 176 -12.51 22.65 -3.54
C ARG A 176 -11.61 21.42 -3.57
N ALA A 177 -12.17 20.25 -3.29
CA ALA A 177 -11.46 18.98 -3.29
C ALA A 177 -12.27 17.88 -3.98
N ALA A 178 -11.58 16.95 -4.62
CA ALA A 178 -12.11 15.73 -5.18
C ALA A 178 -11.25 14.55 -4.74
N LEU A 179 -11.87 13.37 -4.66
CA LEU A 179 -11.22 12.13 -4.30
C LEU A 179 -11.22 11.16 -5.48
N VAL A 180 -10.09 10.51 -5.71
CA VAL A 180 -10.00 9.31 -6.54
C VAL A 180 -9.73 8.14 -5.62
N TYR A 181 -10.68 7.21 -5.57
CA TYR A 181 -10.66 6.04 -4.72
C TYR A 181 -10.17 4.82 -5.50
N LEU A 182 -9.13 4.16 -4.99
CA LEU A 182 -8.61 2.91 -5.53
C LEU A 182 -8.85 1.81 -4.50
N GLN A 183 -9.53 0.74 -4.90
CA GLN A 183 -9.67 -0.46 -4.09
C GLN A 183 -8.58 -1.46 -4.42
N LEU A 184 -7.88 -1.96 -3.41
CA LEU A 184 -6.91 -3.04 -3.57
C LEU A 184 -7.57 -4.41 -3.35
N ASN A 185 -6.85 -5.52 -3.53
CA ASN A 185 -7.33 -6.88 -3.21
C ASN A 185 -6.60 -7.51 -2.01
N SER A 186 -6.09 -6.65 -1.13
CA SER A 186 -5.20 -6.97 -0.02
C SER A 186 -5.69 -6.30 1.26
N GLU A 187 -5.23 -6.79 2.41
CA GLU A 187 -5.55 -6.23 3.72
C GLU A 187 -4.74 -4.94 3.99
N MET A 188 -5.13 -4.18 5.02
CA MET A 188 -4.48 -2.91 5.39
C MET A 188 -2.99 -3.09 5.70
N LEU A 189 -2.65 -4.10 6.52
CA LEU A 189 -1.27 -4.38 6.98
C LEU A 189 -0.54 -5.40 6.10
N ASP A 190 -0.89 -5.47 4.82
CA ASP A 190 -0.22 -6.35 3.86
C ASP A 190 1.05 -5.68 3.30
N ARG A 191 2.23 -6.26 3.58
CA ARG A 191 3.52 -5.75 3.12
C ARG A 191 3.65 -5.76 1.60
N SER A 192 2.89 -6.60 0.90
CA SER A 192 2.90 -6.67 -0.56
C SER A 192 2.22 -5.47 -1.24
N ASN A 193 1.60 -4.57 -0.46
CA ASN A 193 1.09 -3.29 -0.96
C ASN A 193 2.20 -2.29 -1.28
N ASN A 194 3.42 -2.50 -0.76
CA ASN A 194 4.48 -1.50 -0.84
C ASN A 194 4.83 -1.14 -2.30
N LEU A 195 4.86 -2.13 -3.19
CA LEU A 195 5.09 -1.92 -4.61
C LEU A 195 3.99 -1.06 -5.25
N VAL A 196 2.70 -1.44 -5.07
CA VAL A 196 1.61 -0.70 -5.73
C VAL A 196 1.49 0.73 -5.22
N ILE A 197 1.69 0.95 -3.91
CA ILE A 197 1.66 2.30 -3.34
C ILE A 197 2.80 3.14 -3.91
N SER A 198 4.01 2.58 -3.99
CA SER A 198 5.18 3.28 -4.56
C SER A 198 4.97 3.62 -6.03
N GLU A 199 4.35 2.74 -6.80
CA GLU A 199 4.05 3.00 -8.22
C GLU A 199 2.95 4.03 -8.41
N VAL A 200 1.94 4.08 -7.52
CA VAL A 200 0.94 5.16 -7.49
C VAL A 200 1.61 6.50 -7.16
N GLU A 201 2.43 6.57 -6.11
CA GLU A 201 3.19 7.78 -5.76
C GLU A 201 4.09 8.24 -6.90
N ARG A 202 4.77 7.30 -7.57
CA ARG A 202 5.61 7.60 -8.73
C ARG A 202 4.78 8.14 -9.89
N ALA A 203 3.65 7.51 -10.22
CA ALA A 203 2.79 7.95 -11.31
C ALA A 203 2.20 9.36 -11.05
N LEU A 204 1.86 9.68 -9.80
CA LEU A 204 1.39 11.02 -9.43
C LEU A 204 2.49 12.10 -9.49
N ASN A 205 3.75 11.70 -9.37
CA ASN A 205 4.91 12.59 -9.48
C ASN A 205 5.59 12.51 -10.86
N ASP A 206 5.00 11.82 -11.82
CA ASP A 206 5.55 11.68 -13.16
C ASP A 206 5.58 13.04 -13.87
N PRO A 207 6.75 13.51 -14.38
CA PRO A 207 6.85 14.76 -15.11
C PRO A 207 5.85 14.87 -16.26
N ASP A 208 5.50 13.77 -16.93
CA ASP A 208 4.55 13.80 -18.04
C ASP A 208 3.12 14.06 -17.58
N LEU A 209 2.73 13.53 -16.40
CA LEU A 209 1.44 13.85 -15.78
C LEU A 209 1.44 15.28 -15.23
N LEU A 210 2.54 15.70 -14.60
CA LEU A 210 2.65 17.03 -13.99
C LEU A 210 2.62 18.17 -15.01
N LYS A 211 2.98 17.93 -16.28
CA LYS A 211 2.83 18.93 -17.37
C LYS A 211 1.39 19.36 -17.60
N PHE A 212 0.43 18.46 -17.38
CA PHE A 212 -1.00 18.73 -17.57
C PHE A 212 -1.68 19.24 -16.30
N LYS A 213 -0.97 19.23 -15.17
CA LYS A 213 -1.50 19.62 -13.87
C LYS A 213 -1.80 21.13 -13.86
N PRO A 214 -3.07 21.54 -13.60
CA PRO A 214 -3.42 22.94 -13.45
C PRO A 214 -2.63 23.62 -12.34
N ALA A 215 -2.29 24.90 -12.55
CA ALA A 215 -1.61 25.70 -11.53
C ALA A 215 -2.48 25.84 -10.27
N GLY A 216 -1.86 25.72 -9.09
CA GLY A 216 -2.56 25.82 -7.80
C GLY A 216 -3.22 24.52 -7.32
N LEU A 217 -3.29 23.49 -8.17
CA LEU A 217 -3.78 22.18 -7.79
C LEU A 217 -2.72 21.41 -6.99
N ALA A 218 -3.13 20.67 -5.98
CA ALA A 218 -2.31 19.78 -5.18
C ALA A 218 -2.91 18.37 -5.20
N MET A 219 -2.05 17.37 -5.07
CA MET A 219 -2.44 15.96 -4.99
C MET A 219 -1.72 15.38 -3.80
N ASP A 220 -2.47 14.74 -2.91
CA ASP A 220 -1.95 14.05 -1.74
C ASP A 220 -2.48 12.61 -1.72
N LEU A 221 -1.68 11.66 -1.22
CA LEU A 221 -2.05 10.26 -1.15
C LEU A 221 -2.41 9.87 0.30
N SER A 222 -3.49 9.14 0.45
CA SER A 222 -4.03 8.66 1.73
C SER A 222 -4.71 7.29 1.52
N GLY A 223 -5.47 6.83 2.51
CA GLY A 223 -6.17 5.56 2.50
C GLY A 223 -5.54 4.52 3.44
N THR A 224 -6.28 3.44 3.69
CA THR A 224 -5.88 2.43 4.68
C THR A 224 -4.57 1.75 4.31
N ALA A 225 -4.35 1.46 3.03
CA ALA A 225 -3.11 0.80 2.58
C ALA A 225 -1.87 1.69 2.80
N VAL A 226 -1.98 3.01 2.63
CA VAL A 226 -0.89 3.97 2.89
C VAL A 226 -0.60 4.03 4.39
N VAL A 227 -1.63 4.13 5.22
CA VAL A 227 -1.47 4.10 6.69
C VAL A 227 -0.81 2.80 7.14
N GLY A 228 -1.25 1.66 6.60
CA GLY A 228 -0.67 0.36 6.92
C GLY A 228 0.81 0.26 6.53
N ARG A 229 1.17 0.72 5.33
CA ARG A 229 2.57 0.82 4.89
C ARG A 229 3.39 1.68 5.85
N ASP A 230 2.89 2.85 6.22
CA ASP A 230 3.63 3.79 7.06
C ASP A 230 3.83 3.26 8.48
N LEU A 231 2.84 2.53 9.02
CA LEU A 231 2.97 1.81 10.29
C LEU A 231 4.06 0.74 10.22
N LEU A 232 4.05 -0.11 9.19
CA LEU A 232 5.05 -1.16 8.98
C LEU A 232 6.45 -0.57 8.77
N ARG A 233 6.55 0.56 8.07
CA ARG A 233 7.81 1.28 7.87
C ARG A 233 8.32 1.87 9.17
N ALA A 234 7.45 2.46 10.00
CA ALA A 234 7.82 3.01 11.30
C ALA A 234 8.33 1.93 12.25
N GLU A 235 7.73 0.73 12.22
CA GLU A 235 8.21 -0.45 12.95
C GLU A 235 9.64 -0.81 12.54
N GLN A 236 9.90 -0.93 11.24
CA GLN A 236 11.24 -1.24 10.70
C GLN A 236 12.28 -0.16 11.04
N ILE A 237 11.91 1.12 10.90
CA ILE A 237 12.78 2.25 11.26
C ILE A 237 13.09 2.23 12.76
N SER A 238 12.12 1.90 13.61
CA SER A 238 12.32 1.82 15.05
C SER A 238 13.24 0.67 15.45
N ALA A 239 13.07 -0.50 14.82
CA ALA A 239 13.93 -1.67 15.04
C ALA A 239 15.40 -1.37 14.64
N SER A 240 15.62 -0.86 13.43
CA SER A 240 16.95 -0.53 12.91
C SER A 240 17.67 0.57 13.69
N ARG A 241 16.94 1.60 14.14
CA ARG A 241 17.52 2.63 15.03
C ARG A 241 17.96 2.02 16.36
N THR A 242 17.13 1.17 16.96
CA THR A 242 17.44 0.51 18.24
C THR A 242 18.65 -0.42 18.09
N GLU A 243 18.75 -1.14 16.97
CA GLU A 243 19.92 -1.98 16.67
C GLU A 243 21.21 -1.17 16.64
N ALA A 244 21.24 -0.07 15.88
CA ALA A 244 22.42 0.79 15.78
C ALA A 244 22.84 1.39 17.13
N PHE A 245 21.89 1.88 17.92
CA PHE A 245 22.18 2.43 19.25
C PHE A 245 22.65 1.35 20.24
N THR A 246 22.05 0.16 20.20
CA THR A 246 22.44 -0.94 21.10
C THR A 246 23.82 -1.48 20.75
N GLN A 247 24.14 -1.64 19.46
CA GLN A 247 25.47 -2.03 19.01
C GLN A 247 26.54 -1.04 19.49
N TRP A 248 26.23 0.26 19.51
CA TRP A 248 27.17 1.27 19.99
C TRP A 248 27.30 1.31 21.51
N LEU A 249 26.20 1.07 22.25
CA LEU A 249 26.18 1.16 23.71
C LEU A 249 26.71 -0.09 24.43
N VAL A 250 26.62 -1.25 23.77
CA VAL A 250 27.06 -2.55 24.32
C VAL A 250 28.54 -2.84 24.01
N VAL A 251 29.15 -2.11 23.07
CA VAL A 251 30.60 -2.15 22.78
C VAL A 251 31.35 -1.18 23.67
#